data_AF-A0A932D438-F1
#
_entry.id   AF-A0A932D438-F1
#
_cell.length_a   1.000
_cell.length_b   1.000
_cell.length_c   1.000
_cell.angle_alpha   90.00
_cell.angle_beta   90.00
_cell.angle_gamma   90.00
#
_symmetry.space_group_name_H-M   'P 1'
#
loop_
_entity.id
_entity.type
_entity.pdbx_description
1 polymer ?
#
loop_
_entity_poly.entity_id
_entity_poly.type
_entity_poly.pdbx_seq_one_letter_code
_entity_poly.pdbx_strand_id
1 'polypeptide(L)'
;MRLISRTLVTFWVVIFALAPSCKKDESTGADDALAEEAADAVDVAQTEAALLIASVEEATAGMTPEELAQAAAAAVEDWSPEECVTATTDRDTVTYVFAGCAGPYGLVQVDGTLIVTFTVRPNAVHLEASSTDLTVNGASLTIAADADWSVDGTANTLEVSTTGSATGPRGTSISRQGDYTVGWDESSACMSLDGDWSTTTGGRSWSTTVSGYSRCDDGCPAAGGSISYTGGLSGVTISVQYDGSSQAAWSSSRGQNGTAPLFCEL
;
A
#
# COMPACT_ATOMS: atom_id res chain seq x y z
N MET A 1 44.25 58.93 -61.39
CA MET A 1 42.87 59.45 -61.42
C MET A 1 42.03 58.54 -60.53
N ARG A 2 41.23 59.16 -59.64
CA ARG A 2 40.49 58.59 -58.50
C ARG A 2 39.64 57.35 -58.86
N LEU A 3 39.50 56.38 -57.94
CA LEU A 3 38.37 56.32 -56.98
C LEU A 3 38.47 55.10 -56.05
N ILE A 4 38.32 55.39 -54.76
CA ILE A 4 38.13 54.48 -53.64
C ILE A 4 36.67 54.04 -53.64
N SER A 5 36.40 52.74 -53.51
CA SER A 5 35.05 52.23 -53.22
C SER A 5 35.11 51.32 -51.98
N ARG A 6 34.44 51.80 -50.92
CA ARG A 6 34.20 51.11 -49.64
C ARG A 6 33.03 50.14 -49.85
N THR A 7 33.16 48.90 -49.38
CA THR A 7 31.98 48.01 -49.25
C THR A 7 31.86 47.49 -47.83
N LEU A 8 30.63 47.58 -47.34
CA LEU A 8 30.15 47.43 -45.96
C LEU A 8 30.44 46.06 -45.35
N VAL A 9 30.77 46.06 -44.05
CA VAL A 9 30.72 44.90 -43.16
C VAL A 9 29.32 44.88 -42.53
N THR A 10 28.52 43.87 -42.87
CA THR A 10 27.16 43.68 -42.34
C THR A 10 27.23 42.90 -41.02
N PHE A 11 26.89 43.57 -39.92
CA PHE A 11 26.82 43.04 -38.57
C PHE A 11 25.46 42.32 -38.39
N TRP A 12 25.47 40.99 -38.22
CA TRP A 12 24.28 40.24 -37.83
C TRP A 12 24.07 40.35 -36.32
N VAL A 13 23.03 41.08 -35.91
CA VAL A 13 22.52 41.11 -34.53
C VAL A 13 21.59 39.90 -34.38
N VAL A 14 22.04 38.89 -33.63
CA VAL A 14 21.21 37.77 -33.20
C VAL A 14 20.30 38.28 -32.08
N ILE A 15 19.00 38.41 -32.38
CA ILE A 15 17.95 38.66 -31.40
C ILE A 15 17.72 37.36 -30.62
N PHE A 16 18.21 37.29 -29.39
CA PHE A 16 17.86 36.24 -28.44
C PHE A 16 16.39 36.42 -28.04
N ALA A 17 15.53 35.55 -28.55
CA ALA A 17 14.15 35.43 -28.07
C ALA A 17 14.17 34.93 -26.62
N LEU A 18 13.71 35.76 -25.70
CA LEU A 18 13.40 35.37 -24.33
C LEU A 18 12.24 34.36 -24.39
N ALA A 19 12.56 33.07 -24.23
CA ALA A 19 11.55 32.07 -23.96
C ALA A 19 10.85 32.44 -22.63
N PRO A 20 9.52 32.32 -22.52
CA PRO A 20 8.87 32.37 -21.22
C PRO A 20 9.44 31.22 -20.39
N SER A 21 10.17 31.56 -19.33
CA SER A 21 10.53 30.60 -18.29
C SER A 21 9.23 29.99 -17.78
N CYS A 22 8.95 28.74 -18.16
CA CYS A 22 8.04 27.88 -17.42
C CYS A 22 8.59 27.79 -16.00
N LYS A 23 8.06 28.65 -15.13
CA LYS A 23 8.23 28.52 -13.69
C LYS A 23 7.52 27.22 -13.34
N LYS A 24 8.29 26.17 -13.10
CA LYS A 24 7.77 24.92 -12.51
C LYS A 24 7.12 25.37 -11.21
N ASP A 25 5.80 25.28 -11.12
CA ASP A 25 5.07 25.73 -9.95
C ASP A 25 5.53 24.87 -8.78
N GLU A 26 6.18 25.45 -7.77
CA GLU A 26 6.65 24.72 -6.59
C GLU A 26 5.48 24.03 -5.88
N SER A 27 4.24 24.48 -6.11
CA SER A 27 3.03 23.88 -5.59
C SER A 27 2.74 22.50 -6.16
N THR A 28 3.09 22.21 -7.42
CA THR A 28 2.79 20.92 -8.07
C THR A 28 3.62 19.80 -7.47
N GLY A 29 4.93 20.05 -7.30
CA GLY A 29 5.81 19.06 -6.67
C GLY A 29 5.44 18.73 -5.22
N ALA A 30 4.80 19.67 -4.50
CA ALA A 30 4.31 19.42 -3.15
C ALA A 30 3.04 18.57 -3.13
N ASP A 31 2.09 18.77 -4.06
CA ASP A 31 0.89 17.92 -4.15
C ASP A 31 1.22 16.53 -4.72
N ASP A 32 2.17 16.43 -5.66
CA ASP A 32 2.69 15.15 -6.17
C ASP A 32 3.22 14.26 -5.02
N ALA A 33 4.07 14.82 -4.16
CA ALA A 33 4.62 14.11 -3.00
C ALA A 33 3.53 13.66 -2.01
N LEU A 34 2.47 14.45 -1.84
CA LEU A 34 1.35 14.06 -0.97
C LEU A 34 0.49 12.95 -1.60
N ALA A 35 0.39 12.90 -2.92
CA ALA A 35 -0.27 11.79 -3.62
C ALA A 35 0.54 10.49 -3.49
N GLU A 36 1.86 10.57 -3.58
CA GLU A 36 2.77 9.44 -3.33
C GLU A 36 2.69 8.94 -1.88
N GLU A 37 2.63 9.86 -0.91
CA GLU A 37 2.43 9.56 0.51
C GLU A 37 1.06 8.91 0.79
N ALA A 38 0.00 9.41 0.15
CA ALA A 38 -1.34 8.82 0.24
C ALA A 38 -1.37 7.39 -0.31
N ALA A 39 -0.69 7.14 -1.43
CA ALA A 39 -0.56 5.81 -1.99
C ALA A 39 0.27 4.89 -1.08
N ASP A 40 1.38 5.36 -0.50
CA ASP A 40 2.20 4.57 0.44
C ASP A 40 1.39 4.14 1.67
N ALA A 41 0.53 5.02 2.18
CA ALA A 41 -0.33 4.70 3.32
C ALA A 41 -1.28 3.52 3.05
N VAL A 42 -1.81 3.43 1.83
CA VAL A 42 -2.72 2.34 1.41
C VAL A 42 -1.97 1.08 1.04
N ASP A 43 -0.83 1.18 0.34
CA ASP A 43 0.00 0.03 -0.02
C ASP A 43 0.48 -0.73 1.24
N VAL A 44 0.80 -0.01 2.31
CA VAL A 44 1.18 -0.60 3.62
C VAL A 44 0.00 -1.31 4.28
N ALA A 45 -1.20 -0.73 4.27
CA ALA A 45 -2.40 -1.37 4.81
C ALA A 45 -2.78 -2.61 4.01
N GLN A 46 -2.71 -2.53 2.68
CA GLN A 46 -2.94 -3.63 1.75
C GLN A 46 -1.97 -4.79 1.97
N THR A 47 -0.69 -4.48 2.21
CA THR A 47 0.33 -5.48 2.51
C THR A 47 0.06 -6.18 3.83
N GLU A 48 -0.28 -5.44 4.89
CA GLU A 48 -0.65 -6.04 6.18
C GLU A 48 -1.89 -6.93 6.01
N ALA A 49 -2.91 -6.46 5.30
CA ALA A 49 -4.11 -7.23 5.00
C ALA A 49 -3.79 -8.55 4.30
N ALA A 50 -2.98 -8.54 3.24
CA ALA A 50 -2.58 -9.74 2.50
C ALA A 50 -1.87 -10.77 3.41
N LEU A 51 -0.97 -10.31 4.28
CA LEU A 51 -0.28 -11.17 5.24
C LEU A 51 -1.24 -11.78 6.28
N LEU A 52 -2.23 -11.02 6.73
CA LEU A 52 -3.25 -11.51 7.66
C LEU A 52 -4.19 -12.52 6.99
N ILE A 53 -4.62 -12.27 5.74
CA ILE A 53 -5.43 -13.22 4.95
C ILE A 53 -4.69 -14.55 4.82
N ALA A 54 -3.42 -14.52 4.41
CA ALA A 54 -2.61 -15.73 4.25
C ALA A 54 -2.51 -16.55 5.55
N SER A 55 -2.65 -15.92 6.73
CA SER A 55 -2.64 -16.61 8.01
C SER A 55 -3.95 -17.32 8.38
N VAL A 56 -5.03 -17.10 7.65
CA VAL A 56 -6.36 -17.68 7.89
C VAL A 56 -6.94 -18.40 6.68
N GLU A 57 -6.17 -18.57 5.62
CA GLU A 57 -6.65 -19.19 4.37
C GLU A 57 -7.14 -20.63 4.57
N GLU A 58 -6.44 -21.41 5.39
CA GLU A 58 -6.82 -22.78 5.77
C GLU A 58 -7.70 -22.84 7.03
N ALA A 59 -8.13 -21.70 7.57
CA ALA A 59 -8.96 -21.66 8.76
C ALA A 59 -10.39 -22.10 8.44
N THR A 60 -11.00 -22.87 9.35
CA THR A 60 -12.41 -23.27 9.24
C THR A 60 -13.15 -23.03 10.55
N ALA A 61 -14.46 -22.74 10.44
CA ALA A 61 -15.29 -22.49 11.60
C ALA A 61 -15.31 -23.69 12.56
N GLY A 62 -15.04 -23.44 13.84
CA GLY A 62 -15.06 -24.45 14.90
C GLY A 62 -13.70 -25.03 15.26
N MET A 63 -12.62 -24.67 14.54
CA MET A 63 -11.25 -24.98 14.97
C MET A 63 -10.91 -24.34 16.32
N THR A 64 -10.11 -25.04 17.11
CA THR A 64 -9.47 -24.51 18.32
C THR A 64 -8.31 -23.57 17.95
N PRO A 65 -7.84 -22.70 18.88
CA PRO A 65 -6.67 -21.86 18.62
C PRO A 65 -5.42 -22.61 18.16
N GLU A 66 -5.17 -23.81 18.68
CA GLU A 66 -4.02 -24.63 18.28
C GLU A 66 -4.21 -25.25 16.89
N GLU A 67 -5.42 -25.68 16.54
CA GLU A 67 -5.74 -26.16 15.18
C GLU A 67 -5.63 -25.03 14.15
N LEU A 68 -6.02 -23.81 14.51
CA LEU A 68 -5.85 -22.62 13.66
C LEU A 68 -4.36 -22.33 13.40
N ALA A 69 -3.52 -22.36 14.44
CA ALA A 69 -2.08 -22.17 14.26
C ALA A 69 -1.45 -23.25 13.37
N GLN A 70 -1.89 -24.51 13.49
CA GLN A 70 -1.44 -25.61 12.63
C GLN A 70 -1.92 -25.48 11.19
N ALA A 71 -3.17 -25.07 10.97
CA ALA A 71 -3.72 -24.82 9.64
C ALA A 71 -2.96 -23.67 8.95
N ALA A 72 -2.75 -22.56 9.67
CA ALA A 72 -1.98 -21.42 9.20
C ALA A 72 -0.54 -21.82 8.81
N ALA A 73 0.12 -22.66 9.62
CA ALA A 73 1.46 -23.16 9.31
C ALA A 73 1.50 -24.14 8.11
N ALA A 74 0.37 -24.76 7.75
CA ALA A 74 0.27 -25.63 6.59
C ALA A 74 0.00 -24.87 5.29
N ALA A 75 -0.56 -23.65 5.37
CA ALA A 75 -0.84 -22.75 4.23
C ALA A 75 0.42 -22.13 3.58
N VAL A 76 1.57 -22.81 3.69
CA VAL A 76 2.84 -22.35 3.11
C VAL A 76 2.96 -22.70 1.62
N GLU A 77 2.05 -23.51 1.08
CA GLU A 77 2.06 -23.96 -0.32
C GLU A 77 1.82 -22.81 -1.32
N ASP A 78 1.15 -21.73 -0.89
CA ASP A 78 0.90 -20.53 -1.71
C ASP A 78 2.10 -19.57 -1.77
N TRP A 79 3.20 -19.93 -1.11
CA TRP A 79 4.43 -19.16 -1.10
C TRP A 79 5.47 -19.76 -2.05
N SER A 80 6.18 -18.89 -2.78
CA SER A 80 7.17 -19.28 -3.77
C SER A 80 8.52 -18.56 -3.57
N PRO A 81 9.66 -19.28 -3.67
CA PRO A 81 9.75 -20.74 -3.77
C PRO A 81 9.27 -21.44 -2.49
N GLU A 82 8.91 -22.72 -2.56
CA GLU A 82 8.31 -23.49 -1.45
C GLU A 82 9.14 -23.42 -0.15
N GLU A 83 10.48 -23.36 -0.27
CA GLU A 83 11.40 -23.26 0.86
C GLU A 83 11.63 -21.83 1.39
N CYS A 84 11.01 -20.81 0.81
CA CYS A 84 11.27 -19.41 1.18
C CYS A 84 10.66 -19.05 2.54
N VAL A 85 9.61 -19.76 2.97
CA VAL A 85 8.91 -19.52 4.23
C VAL A 85 9.11 -20.71 5.15
N THR A 86 9.44 -20.42 6.41
CA THR A 86 9.42 -21.42 7.49
C THR A 86 8.34 -21.03 8.49
N ALA A 87 7.31 -21.87 8.62
CA ALA A 87 6.28 -21.71 9.64
C ALA A 87 6.54 -22.65 10.82
N THR A 88 6.45 -22.12 12.04
CA THR A 88 6.57 -22.90 13.28
C THR A 88 5.44 -22.55 14.23
N THR A 89 4.90 -23.56 14.92
CA THR A 89 3.79 -23.38 15.85
C THR A 89 4.23 -23.62 17.30
N ASP A 90 3.77 -22.77 18.22
CA ASP A 90 3.76 -23.03 19.66
C ASP A 90 2.34 -22.78 20.19
N ARG A 91 1.59 -23.87 20.42
CA ARG A 91 0.18 -23.84 20.84
C ARG A 91 -0.67 -23.01 19.86
N ASP A 92 -1.19 -21.87 20.31
CA ASP A 92 -2.08 -20.94 19.63
C ASP A 92 -1.33 -19.89 18.80
N THR A 93 0.00 -19.96 18.72
CA THR A 93 0.84 -19.02 17.98
C THR A 93 1.50 -19.69 16.79
N VAL A 94 1.48 -19.03 15.63
CA VAL A 94 2.31 -19.35 14.46
C VAL A 94 3.34 -18.25 14.25
N THR A 95 4.57 -18.65 13.94
CA THR A 95 5.67 -17.75 13.56
C THR A 95 6.14 -18.12 12.16
N TYR A 96 6.05 -17.16 11.25
CA TYR A 96 6.59 -17.23 9.90
C TYR A 96 7.92 -16.51 9.83
N VAL A 97 8.91 -17.15 9.22
CA VAL A 97 10.18 -16.53 8.81
C VAL A 97 10.27 -16.60 7.30
N PHE A 98 10.23 -15.43 6.65
CA PHE A 98 10.30 -15.27 5.20
C PHE A 98 11.72 -14.91 4.76
N ALA A 99 12.14 -15.49 3.64
CA ALA A 99 13.42 -15.21 2.98
C ALA A 99 13.22 -15.12 1.47
N GLY A 100 12.93 -13.91 0.97
CA GLY A 100 12.73 -13.62 -0.44
C GLY A 100 11.50 -14.29 -1.04
N CYS A 101 10.39 -14.31 -0.30
CA CYS A 101 9.17 -14.97 -0.72
C CYS A 101 8.29 -14.12 -1.65
N ALA A 102 7.66 -14.77 -2.62
CA ALA A 102 6.42 -14.30 -3.23
C ALA A 102 5.23 -15.07 -2.63
N GLY A 103 4.06 -14.44 -2.55
CA GLY A 103 2.83 -14.99 -1.99
C GLY A 103 1.59 -14.30 -2.57
N PRO A 104 0.40 -14.57 -2.02
CA PRO A 104 -0.86 -14.09 -2.61
C PRO A 104 -1.02 -12.56 -2.54
N TYR A 105 -1.93 -12.02 -3.34
CA TYR A 105 -2.33 -10.60 -3.35
C TYR A 105 -1.19 -9.58 -3.57
N GLY A 106 -0.25 -9.90 -4.45
CA GLY A 106 0.83 -9.00 -4.86
C GLY A 106 1.97 -8.90 -3.84
N LEU A 107 2.13 -9.90 -2.97
CA LEU A 107 3.32 -10.06 -2.13
C LEU A 107 4.45 -10.63 -3.01
N VAL A 108 5.32 -9.78 -3.55
CA VAL A 108 6.34 -10.21 -4.55
C VAL A 108 7.70 -10.48 -3.91
N GLN A 109 8.05 -9.73 -2.87
CA GLN A 109 9.30 -9.90 -2.14
C GLN A 109 9.09 -9.65 -0.66
N VAL A 110 8.92 -10.74 0.10
CA VAL A 110 8.72 -10.74 1.55
C VAL A 110 9.95 -11.33 2.25
N ASP A 111 10.50 -10.57 3.19
CA ASP A 111 11.60 -10.99 4.06
C ASP A 111 11.28 -10.60 5.50
N GLY A 112 11.77 -11.36 6.48
CA GLY A 112 11.63 -11.05 7.91
C GLY A 112 10.62 -11.96 8.61
N THR A 113 10.09 -11.49 9.76
CA THR A 113 9.29 -12.34 10.65
C THR A 113 7.90 -11.75 10.86
N LEU A 114 6.88 -12.62 10.76
CA LEU A 114 5.50 -12.35 11.18
C LEU A 114 5.09 -13.37 12.25
N ILE A 115 4.51 -12.88 13.34
CA ILE A 115 3.98 -13.71 14.44
C ILE A 115 2.48 -13.43 14.54
N VAL A 116 1.68 -14.49 14.57
CA VAL A 116 0.22 -14.40 14.71
C VAL A 116 -0.23 -15.32 15.84
N THR A 117 -0.98 -14.77 16.79
CA THR A 117 -1.60 -15.53 17.89
C THR A 117 -3.11 -15.58 17.69
N PHE A 118 -3.70 -16.76 17.80
CA PHE A 118 -5.13 -16.98 17.58
C PHE A 118 -5.89 -17.06 18.90
N THR A 119 -7.08 -16.48 18.93
CA THR A 119 -8.06 -16.64 20.02
C THR A 119 -9.45 -16.82 19.45
N VAL A 120 -10.14 -17.90 19.81
CA VAL A 120 -11.53 -18.12 19.36
C VAL A 120 -12.50 -17.26 20.19
N ARG A 121 -13.34 -16.49 19.51
CA ARG A 121 -14.46 -15.72 20.08
C ARG A 121 -15.80 -16.30 19.58
N PRO A 122 -16.95 -15.96 20.19
CA PRO A 122 -18.23 -16.61 19.86
C PRO A 122 -18.65 -16.57 18.38
N ASN A 123 -18.26 -15.53 17.62
CA ASN A 123 -18.65 -15.36 16.21
C ASN A 123 -17.46 -15.01 15.29
N ALA A 124 -16.23 -15.12 15.79
CA ALA A 124 -15.03 -14.72 15.06
C ALA A 124 -13.80 -15.46 15.61
N VAL A 125 -12.75 -15.53 14.81
CA VAL A 125 -11.39 -15.83 15.30
C VAL A 125 -10.66 -14.51 15.41
N HIS A 126 -10.14 -14.23 16.59
CA HIS A 126 -9.29 -13.09 16.82
C HIS A 126 -7.83 -13.43 16.52
N LEU A 127 -7.14 -12.53 15.83
CA LEU A 127 -5.73 -12.57 15.52
C LEU A 127 -5.04 -11.41 16.22
N GLU A 128 -3.97 -11.69 16.94
CA GLU A 128 -2.99 -10.69 17.38
C GLU A 128 -1.72 -10.88 16.55
N ALA A 129 -1.38 -9.90 15.71
CA ALA A 129 -0.27 -9.97 14.78
C ALA A 129 0.82 -8.95 15.11
N SER A 130 2.08 -9.39 15.02
CA SER A 130 3.25 -8.51 15.14
C SER A 130 4.36 -8.92 14.18
N SER A 131 5.24 -7.98 13.82
CA SER A 131 6.38 -8.28 12.94
C SER A 131 7.73 -7.87 13.53
N THR A 132 8.80 -8.46 12.99
CA THR A 132 10.19 -8.08 13.26
C THR A 132 10.98 -8.11 11.97
N ASP A 133 11.69 -7.02 11.67
CA ASP A 133 12.52 -6.86 10.47
C ASP A 133 11.79 -7.21 9.16
N LEU A 134 10.47 -7.01 9.12
CA LEU A 134 9.65 -7.37 7.98
C LEU A 134 9.81 -6.34 6.87
N THR A 135 10.13 -6.82 5.66
CA THR A 135 10.12 -6.01 4.45
C THR A 135 9.28 -6.67 3.38
N VAL A 136 8.46 -5.88 2.70
CA VAL A 136 7.59 -6.35 1.61
C VAL A 136 7.68 -5.38 0.45
N ASN A 137 7.98 -5.87 -0.75
CA ASN A 137 8.01 -5.06 -1.98
C ASN A 137 8.86 -3.77 -1.85
N GLY A 138 9.97 -3.85 -1.11
CA GLY A 138 10.86 -2.72 -0.83
C GLY A 138 10.39 -1.79 0.29
N ALA A 139 9.18 -1.98 0.84
CA ALA A 139 8.73 -1.31 2.05
C ALA A 139 9.23 -2.04 3.31
N SER A 140 9.53 -1.30 4.38
CA SER A 140 9.77 -1.89 5.71
C SER A 140 8.53 -1.72 6.58
N LEU A 141 8.12 -2.77 7.30
CA LEU A 141 6.87 -2.80 8.07
C LEU A 141 7.12 -3.26 9.51
N THR A 142 6.58 -2.50 10.45
CA THR A 142 6.34 -2.93 11.83
C THR A 142 4.85 -3.06 12.02
N ILE A 143 4.37 -4.30 12.05
CA ILE A 143 2.98 -4.67 12.27
C ILE A 143 2.75 -4.78 13.77
N ALA A 144 1.64 -4.21 14.21
CA ALA A 144 1.04 -4.42 15.52
C ALA A 144 -0.47 -4.25 15.31
N ALA A 145 -1.16 -5.37 15.10
CA ALA A 145 -2.55 -5.38 14.67
C ALA A 145 -3.37 -6.43 15.42
N ASP A 146 -4.61 -6.07 15.68
CA ASP A 146 -5.69 -6.90 16.18
C ASP A 146 -6.67 -7.10 15.02
N ALA A 147 -7.02 -8.33 14.68
CA ALA A 147 -8.03 -8.60 13.66
C ALA A 147 -9.08 -9.59 14.15
N ASP A 148 -10.30 -9.48 13.65
CA ASP A 148 -11.36 -10.47 13.85
C ASP A 148 -11.77 -11.05 12.49
N TRP A 149 -11.46 -12.32 12.26
CA TRP A 149 -11.86 -13.09 11.08
C TRP A 149 -13.24 -13.72 11.28
N SER A 150 -14.10 -13.58 10.27
CA SER A 150 -15.41 -14.22 10.21
C SER A 150 -15.76 -14.65 8.78
N VAL A 151 -16.71 -15.58 8.67
CA VAL A 151 -17.18 -16.13 7.39
C VAL A 151 -18.71 -16.09 7.34
N ASP A 152 -19.27 -15.58 6.24
CA ASP A 152 -20.69 -15.66 5.90
C ASP A 152 -20.87 -16.29 4.51
N GLY A 153 -21.29 -17.55 4.47
CA GLY A 153 -21.32 -18.33 3.23
C GLY A 153 -19.91 -18.62 2.73
N THR A 154 -19.54 -18.04 1.58
CA THR A 154 -18.19 -18.08 0.98
C THR A 154 -17.42 -16.77 1.18
N ALA A 155 -18.07 -15.75 1.70
CA ALA A 155 -17.46 -14.45 1.93
C ALA A 155 -16.69 -14.46 3.24
N ASN A 156 -15.40 -14.22 3.16
CA ASN A 156 -14.51 -14.03 4.30
C ASN A 156 -14.41 -12.54 4.61
N THR A 157 -14.23 -12.20 5.89
CA THR A 157 -14.04 -10.82 6.34
C THR A 157 -13.01 -10.78 7.47
N LEU A 158 -12.09 -9.81 7.42
CA LEU A 158 -11.23 -9.39 8.52
C LEU A 158 -11.57 -7.96 8.92
N GLU A 159 -11.99 -7.75 10.15
CA GLU A 159 -12.06 -6.42 10.77
C GLU A 159 -10.76 -6.18 11.51
N VAL A 160 -9.93 -5.25 11.03
CA VAL A 160 -8.57 -5.01 11.54
C VAL A 160 -8.48 -3.67 12.25
N SER A 161 -7.90 -3.67 13.44
CA SER A 161 -7.42 -2.49 14.16
C SER A 161 -5.89 -2.53 14.22
N THR A 162 -5.22 -1.46 13.80
CA THR A 162 -3.75 -1.45 13.62
C THR A 162 -3.10 -0.28 14.34
N THR A 163 -1.90 -0.50 14.85
CA THR A 163 -0.97 0.52 15.37
C THR A 163 0.45 0.27 14.83
N GLY A 164 0.60 0.25 13.51
CA GLY A 164 1.87 -0.04 12.85
C GLY A 164 2.73 1.18 12.50
N SER A 165 3.94 0.91 12.03
CA SER A 165 4.75 1.89 11.31
C SER A 165 5.38 1.25 10.08
N ALA A 166 5.71 2.05 9.07
CA ALA A 166 6.33 1.55 7.86
C ALA A 166 7.17 2.62 7.18
N THR A 167 8.08 2.20 6.31
CA THR A 167 8.58 3.04 5.22
C THR A 167 8.07 2.45 3.92
N GLY A 168 7.16 3.15 3.24
CA GLY A 168 6.52 2.66 2.02
C GLY A 168 7.50 2.54 0.83
N PRO A 169 7.08 1.94 -0.29
CA PRO A 169 7.94 1.71 -1.45
C PRO A 169 8.50 3.00 -2.08
N ARG A 170 7.81 4.14 -1.90
CA ARG A 170 8.28 5.46 -2.36
C ARG A 170 9.16 6.18 -1.33
N GLY A 171 9.52 5.49 -0.24
CA GLY A 171 10.44 5.99 0.79
C GLY A 171 9.78 6.83 1.87
N THR A 172 8.45 6.89 1.90
CA THR A 172 7.73 7.67 2.91
C THR A 172 7.63 6.90 4.21
N SER A 173 8.30 7.39 5.26
CA SER A 173 8.13 6.84 6.61
C SER A 173 6.81 7.32 7.20
N ILE A 174 5.99 6.37 7.64
CA ILE A 174 4.66 6.59 8.22
C ILE A 174 4.52 5.83 9.54
N SER A 175 3.74 6.38 10.47
CA SER A 175 3.10 5.58 11.52
C SER A 175 1.59 5.66 11.35
N ARG A 176 0.89 4.56 11.61
CA ARG A 176 -0.56 4.48 11.38
C ARG A 176 -1.29 4.00 12.61
N GLN A 177 -2.51 4.50 12.77
CA GLN A 177 -3.45 4.03 13.78
C GLN A 177 -4.88 4.17 13.26
N GLY A 178 -5.65 3.08 13.29
CA GLY A 178 -7.06 3.10 12.91
C GLY A 178 -7.55 1.73 12.54
N ASP A 179 -8.65 1.69 11.79
CA ASP A 179 -9.40 0.47 11.53
C ASP A 179 -9.68 0.34 10.03
N TYR A 180 -9.66 -0.89 9.53
CA TYR A 180 -10.07 -1.21 8.18
C TYR A 180 -10.70 -2.59 8.11
N THR A 181 -11.51 -2.80 7.09
CA THR A 181 -12.18 -4.05 6.79
C THR A 181 -11.66 -4.59 5.48
N VAL A 182 -11.35 -5.88 5.48
CA VAL A 182 -10.91 -6.62 4.31
C VAL A 182 -11.95 -7.69 4.03
N GLY A 183 -12.39 -7.79 2.78
CA GLY A 183 -13.28 -8.85 2.32
C GLY A 183 -12.63 -9.63 1.19
N TRP A 184 -12.81 -10.93 1.15
CA TRP A 184 -12.41 -11.74 0.00
C TRP A 184 -13.35 -12.94 -0.16
N ASP A 185 -13.38 -13.47 -1.38
CA ASP A 185 -14.11 -14.69 -1.71
C ASP A 185 -13.19 -15.56 -2.56
N GLU A 186 -13.06 -16.83 -2.18
CA GLU A 186 -12.18 -17.81 -2.82
C GLU A 186 -12.42 -17.94 -4.33
N SER A 187 -13.64 -17.66 -4.80
CA SER A 187 -13.98 -17.74 -6.23
C SER A 187 -13.48 -16.56 -7.05
N SER A 188 -13.13 -15.45 -6.40
CA SER A 188 -12.80 -14.18 -7.07
C SER A 188 -11.30 -13.92 -7.22
N ALA A 189 -10.46 -14.56 -6.40
CA ALA A 189 -9.03 -14.24 -6.25
C ALA A 189 -8.74 -12.75 -5.96
N CYS A 190 -9.75 -12.02 -5.48
CA CYS A 190 -9.70 -10.61 -5.18
C CYS A 190 -9.94 -10.38 -3.69
N MET A 191 -9.20 -9.44 -3.12
CA MET A 191 -9.52 -8.86 -1.83
C MET A 191 -10.00 -7.42 -1.98
N SER A 192 -10.83 -6.97 -1.05
CA SER A 192 -11.24 -5.57 -0.87
C SER A 192 -10.56 -4.96 0.35
N LEU A 193 -10.49 -3.64 0.38
CA LEU A 193 -10.02 -2.90 1.56
C LEU A 193 -10.82 -1.60 1.69
N ASP A 194 -11.48 -1.42 2.82
CA ASP A 194 -12.24 -0.22 3.14
C ASP A 194 -11.93 0.18 4.57
N GLY A 195 -11.71 1.46 4.85
CA GLY A 195 -11.38 1.85 6.21
C GLY A 195 -10.94 3.29 6.39
N ASP A 196 -10.70 3.62 7.65
CA ASP A 196 -10.34 4.94 8.11
C ASP A 196 -9.21 4.84 9.13
N TRP A 197 -8.09 5.50 8.85
CA TRP A 197 -6.97 5.56 9.79
C TRP A 197 -6.25 6.89 9.78
N SER A 198 -5.57 7.17 10.88
CA SER A 198 -4.63 8.26 11.01
C SER A 198 -3.26 7.80 10.52
N THR A 199 -2.64 8.59 9.65
CA THR A 199 -1.26 8.45 9.19
C THR A 199 -0.45 9.62 9.72
N THR A 200 0.71 9.36 10.32
CA THR A 200 1.66 10.39 10.72
C THR A 200 2.94 10.26 9.93
N THR A 201 3.35 11.33 9.26
CA THR A 201 4.65 11.43 8.58
C THR A 201 5.26 12.80 8.77
N GLY A 202 6.59 12.87 8.86
CA GLY A 202 7.31 14.13 9.06
C GLY A 202 6.81 14.96 10.27
N GLY A 203 6.24 14.29 11.29
CA GLY A 203 5.64 14.93 12.47
C GLY A 203 4.26 15.57 12.23
N ARG A 204 3.60 15.26 11.12
CA ARG A 204 2.27 15.75 10.75
C ARG A 204 1.29 14.59 10.68
N SER A 205 0.09 14.79 11.18
CA SER A 205 -0.99 13.80 11.10
C SER A 205 -1.92 14.09 9.93
N TRP A 206 -2.41 13.01 9.36
CA TRP A 206 -3.28 12.92 8.20
C TRP A 206 -4.36 11.88 8.47
N SER A 207 -5.57 12.12 7.98
CA SER A 207 -6.63 11.13 7.92
C SER A 207 -6.61 10.49 6.54
N THR A 208 -6.56 9.16 6.50
CA THR A 208 -6.68 8.35 5.30
C THR A 208 -8.02 7.64 5.36
N THR A 209 -8.86 7.85 4.35
CA THR A 209 -10.09 7.09 4.13
C THR A 209 -9.95 6.34 2.82
N VAL A 210 -10.18 5.04 2.83
CA VAL A 210 -10.20 4.19 1.63
C VAL A 210 -11.60 3.66 1.43
N SER A 211 -12.06 3.71 0.17
CA SER A 211 -13.39 3.23 -0.19
C SER A 211 -13.38 2.54 -1.55
N GLY A 212 -14.01 1.36 -1.63
CA GLY A 212 -14.15 0.54 -2.82
C GLY A 212 -12.83 0.03 -3.38
N TYR A 213 -11.77 -0.01 -2.58
CA TYR A 213 -10.49 -0.55 -3.04
C TYR A 213 -10.62 -2.06 -3.20
N SER A 214 -10.14 -2.58 -4.32
CA SER A 214 -10.01 -4.01 -4.55
C SER A 214 -8.77 -4.30 -5.37
N ARG A 215 -8.15 -5.44 -5.10
CA ARG A 215 -6.98 -5.93 -5.83
C ARG A 215 -7.12 -7.44 -6.01
N CYS A 216 -6.83 -7.91 -7.22
CA CYS A 216 -6.87 -9.33 -7.58
C CYS A 216 -5.47 -9.76 -8.00
N ASP A 217 -5.01 -10.91 -7.50
CA ASP A 217 -3.68 -11.47 -7.77
C ASP A 217 -2.56 -10.39 -7.73
N ASP A 218 -1.65 -10.44 -8.69
CA ASP A 218 -0.54 -9.48 -8.87
C ASP A 218 -0.98 -8.19 -9.60
N GLY A 219 -2.25 -8.08 -9.97
CA GLY A 219 -2.79 -6.99 -10.75
C GLY A 219 -2.80 -5.65 -10.04
N CYS A 220 -2.98 -4.59 -10.82
CA CYS A 220 -3.21 -3.25 -10.28
C CYS A 220 -4.56 -3.14 -9.56
N PRO A 221 -4.72 -2.18 -8.63
CA PRO A 221 -6.00 -1.91 -7.99
C PRO A 221 -7.12 -1.73 -9.03
N ALA A 222 -8.23 -2.44 -8.82
CA ALA A 222 -9.37 -2.44 -9.71
C ALA A 222 -10.01 -1.05 -9.81
N ALA A 223 -10.68 -0.81 -10.95
CA ALA A 223 -11.39 0.44 -11.17
C ALA A 223 -12.51 0.65 -10.13
N GLY A 224 -12.65 1.89 -9.64
CA GLY A 224 -13.73 2.29 -8.74
C GLY A 224 -13.31 2.56 -7.30
N GLY A 225 -12.12 2.11 -6.91
CA GLY A 225 -11.54 2.43 -5.61
C GLY A 225 -11.08 3.89 -5.51
N SER A 226 -11.09 4.42 -4.29
CA SER A 226 -10.63 5.79 -4.01
C SER A 226 -9.97 5.93 -2.66
N ILE A 227 -9.09 6.93 -2.55
CA ILE A 227 -8.43 7.35 -1.31
C ILE A 227 -8.75 8.83 -1.08
N SER A 228 -9.09 9.19 0.14
CA SER A 228 -9.11 10.57 0.62
C SER A 228 -8.06 10.74 1.71
N TYR A 229 -7.02 11.54 1.42
CA TYR A 229 -5.89 11.78 2.30
C TYR A 229 -5.87 13.25 2.73
N THR A 230 -6.28 13.54 3.96
CA THR A 230 -6.54 14.90 4.44
C THR A 230 -5.76 15.24 5.69
N GLY A 231 -5.05 16.35 5.70
CA GLY A 231 -4.34 16.77 6.91
C GLY A 231 -3.18 17.72 6.67
N GLY A 232 -2.13 17.51 7.46
CA GLY A 232 -1.00 18.43 7.55
C GLY A 232 -1.38 19.80 8.10
N LEU A 233 -0.43 20.74 8.05
CA LEU A 233 -0.65 22.10 8.58
C LEU A 233 -1.65 22.93 7.76
N SER A 234 -1.86 22.57 6.49
CA SER A 234 -2.76 23.28 5.58
C SER A 234 -4.17 22.72 5.53
N GLY A 235 -4.42 21.52 6.09
CA GLY A 235 -5.70 20.83 5.93
C GLY A 235 -6.00 20.52 4.45
N VAL A 236 -4.97 20.23 3.66
CA VAL A 236 -5.14 19.89 2.24
C VAL A 236 -5.70 18.49 2.14
N THR A 237 -6.54 18.25 1.13
CA THR A 237 -7.08 16.93 0.80
C THR A 237 -6.52 16.52 -0.54
N ILE A 238 -5.87 15.36 -0.59
CA ILE A 238 -5.54 14.65 -1.82
C ILE A 238 -6.55 13.54 -2.01
N SER A 239 -7.18 13.49 -3.18
CA SER A 239 -8.09 12.43 -3.56
C SER A 239 -7.46 11.61 -4.67
N VAL A 240 -7.21 10.32 -4.42
CA VAL A 240 -6.67 9.36 -5.41
C VAL A 240 -7.80 8.47 -5.92
N GLN A 241 -7.83 8.17 -7.22
CA GLN A 241 -8.82 7.32 -7.87
C GLN A 241 -8.13 6.25 -8.72
N TYR A 242 -8.63 5.03 -8.61
CA TYR A 242 -8.15 3.89 -9.38
C TYR A 242 -9.07 3.61 -10.56
N ASP A 243 -8.46 3.41 -11.73
CA ASP A 243 -9.16 3.12 -13.00
C ASP A 243 -8.82 1.73 -13.56
N GLY A 244 -8.10 0.91 -12.79
CA GLY A 244 -7.62 -0.41 -13.22
C GLY A 244 -6.30 -0.39 -13.99
N SER A 245 -5.69 0.78 -14.22
CA SER A 245 -4.38 0.89 -14.86
C SER A 245 -3.22 0.88 -13.86
N SER A 246 -1.98 0.88 -14.36
CA SER A 246 -0.75 1.00 -13.54
C SER A 246 -0.48 2.44 -13.07
N GLN A 247 -1.46 3.33 -13.19
CA GLN A 247 -1.40 4.71 -12.74
C GLN A 247 -2.70 5.06 -12.02
N ALA A 248 -2.60 5.77 -10.91
CA ALA A 248 -3.76 6.36 -10.25
C ALA A 248 -3.87 7.84 -10.59
N ALA A 249 -5.07 8.30 -10.88
CA ALA A 249 -5.34 9.73 -11.00
C ALA A 249 -5.43 10.33 -9.58
N TRP A 250 -4.90 11.54 -9.39
CA TRP A 250 -5.07 12.26 -8.14
C TRP A 250 -5.50 13.71 -8.38
N SER A 251 -6.21 14.27 -7.41
CA SER A 251 -6.57 15.69 -7.35
C SER A 251 -6.37 16.24 -5.94
N SER A 252 -6.16 17.54 -5.86
CA SER A 252 -5.93 18.26 -4.60
C SER A 252 -7.03 19.29 -4.37
N SER A 253 -7.41 19.51 -3.11
CA SER A 253 -8.31 20.61 -2.73
C SER A 253 -7.76 22.01 -3.07
N ARG A 254 -6.47 22.09 -3.46
CA ARG A 254 -5.84 23.29 -4.02
C ARG A 254 -6.10 23.50 -5.52
N GLY A 255 -6.83 22.59 -6.17
CA GLY A 255 -7.17 22.65 -7.60
C GLY A 255 -6.13 22.01 -8.53
N GLN A 256 -5.08 21.40 -7.97
CA GLN A 256 -4.08 20.65 -8.74
C GLN A 256 -4.55 19.22 -8.99
N ASN A 257 -4.00 18.59 -10.04
CA ASN A 257 -4.27 17.20 -10.39
C ASN A 257 -3.08 16.62 -11.16
N GLY A 258 -3.02 15.29 -11.20
CA GLY A 258 -1.97 14.56 -11.88
C GLY A 258 -2.20 13.06 -11.82
N THR A 259 -1.13 12.32 -12.04
CA THR A 259 -1.10 10.85 -11.95
C THR A 259 0.05 10.41 -11.07
N ALA A 260 -0.16 9.37 -10.27
CA ALA A 260 0.86 8.70 -9.49
C ALA A 260 1.08 7.28 -10.03
N PRO A 261 2.34 6.84 -10.22
CA PRO A 261 2.62 5.47 -10.65
C PRO A 261 2.29 4.48 -9.52
N LEU A 262 1.74 3.33 -9.89
CA LEU A 262 1.43 2.23 -8.97
C LEU A 262 2.50 1.12 -9.09
N PHE A 263 2.78 0.44 -7.98
CA PHE A 263 3.67 -0.71 -7.96
C PHE A 263 2.85 -1.99 -8.21
N CYS A 264 2.53 -2.20 -9.48
CA CYS A 264 1.82 -3.38 -9.98
C CYS A 264 2.21 -3.63 -11.44
N GLU A 265 2.09 -4.88 -11.88
CA GLU A 265 2.23 -5.26 -13.28
C GLU A 265 0.84 -5.49 -13.90
N LEU A 266 0.69 -5.25 -15.21
CA LEU A 266 -0.54 -5.45 -15.98
C LEU A 266 -0.53 -6.79 -16.72
#